data_AF-A0A2H5YEQ7-F1
#
_entry.id   AF-A0A2H5YEQ7-F1
#
_cell.length_a   1.000
_cell.length_b   1.000
_cell.length_c   1.000
_cell.angle_alpha   90.00
_cell.angle_beta   90.00
_cell.angle_gamma   90.00
#
_symmetry.space_group_name_H-M   'P 1'
#
loop_
_entity.id
_entity.type
_entity.pdbx_description
1 polymer ?
#
loop_
_entity_poly.entity_id
_entity_poly.type
_entity_poly.pdbx_seq_one_letter_code
_entity_poly.pdbx_strand_id
1 'polypeptide(L)'
;MDLGLAMQLTNILRDVEEDARRGRIYLPHEDMARFGYSEEDLLKGVYNDAFVRLMAFEAQRARVFFQSARPLLPLLSWRSRACPAVLGGIYRRLLDRIEAQRYRVFGQRIALSGREKASLMVRLWVQSSLPIPAPAW
;
A
#
# COMPACT_ATOMS: atom_id res chain seq x y z
N MET A 1 -8.59 -0.22 -12.18
CA MET A 1 -7.70 0.92 -11.91
C MET A 1 -7.32 0.98 -10.42
N ASP A 2 -8.28 0.73 -9.54
CA ASP A 2 -8.16 0.86 -8.07
C ASP A 2 -6.98 0.11 -7.44
N LEU A 3 -6.63 -1.08 -7.94
CA LEU A 3 -5.47 -1.81 -7.44
C LEU A 3 -4.17 -1.00 -7.57
N GLY A 4 -4.01 -0.31 -8.71
CA GLY A 4 -2.86 0.55 -8.96
C GLY A 4 -2.82 1.74 -8.01
N LEU A 5 -3.97 2.38 -7.76
CA LEU A 5 -4.10 3.49 -6.81
C LEU A 5 -3.77 3.04 -5.38
N ALA A 6 -4.30 1.89 -4.95
CA ALA A 6 -3.99 1.31 -3.64
C ALA A 6 -2.48 1.07 -3.47
N MET A 7 -1.84 0.52 -4.50
CA MET A 7 -0.40 0.26 -4.50
C MET A 7 0.41 1.56 -4.49
N GLN A 8 0.02 2.58 -5.26
CA GLN A 8 0.71 3.87 -5.29
C GLN A 8 0.62 4.60 -3.95
N LEU A 9 -0.58 4.68 -3.34
CA LEU A 9 -0.72 5.25 -2.00
C LEU A 9 0.13 4.50 -0.97
N THR A 10 0.14 3.17 -1.02
CA THR A 10 0.98 2.37 -0.12
C THR A 10 2.48 2.65 -0.32
N ASN A 11 2.94 2.87 -1.57
CA ASN A 11 4.33 3.27 -1.83
C ASN A 11 4.64 4.64 -1.23
N ILE A 12 3.78 5.63 -1.46
CA ILE A 12 3.92 6.98 -0.90
C ILE A 12 4.05 6.89 0.62
N LEU A 13 3.16 6.13 1.29
CA LEU A 13 3.19 5.98 2.74
C LEU A 13 4.43 5.24 3.26
N ARG A 14 4.98 4.29 2.49
CA ARG A 14 6.17 3.54 2.88
C ARG A 14 7.43 4.40 2.80
N ASP A 15 7.53 5.25 1.78
CA ASP A 15 8.76 5.93 1.38
C ASP A 15 8.79 7.42 1.76
N VAL A 16 7.84 7.88 2.59
CA VAL A 16 7.70 9.28 3.04
C VAL A 16 9.04 9.92 3.42
N GLU A 17 9.84 9.26 4.26
CA GLU A 17 11.15 9.78 4.69
C GLU A 17 12.15 9.87 3.53
N GLU A 18 12.23 8.83 2.70
CA GLU A 18 13.19 8.77 1.59
C GLU A 18 12.87 9.86 0.56
N ASP A 19 11.59 10.07 0.27
CA ASP A 19 11.11 11.11 -0.62
C ASP A 19 11.35 12.51 -0.03
N ALA A 20 11.03 12.73 1.24
CA ALA A 20 11.26 14.01 1.93
C ALA A 20 12.75 14.38 1.93
N ARG A 21 13.64 13.42 2.19
CA ARG A 21 15.11 13.64 2.13
C ARG A 21 15.60 14.02 0.73
N ARG A 22 14.86 13.65 -0.32
CA ARG A 22 15.14 14.05 -1.71
C ARG A 22 14.44 15.36 -2.10
N GLY A 23 13.82 16.05 -1.14
CA GLY A 23 13.07 17.28 -1.37
C GLY A 23 11.74 17.06 -2.09
N ARG A 24 11.14 15.87 -1.95
CA ARG A 24 9.89 15.49 -2.62
C ARG A 24 8.81 15.18 -1.59
N ILE A 25 7.61 15.69 -1.82
CA ILE A 25 6.43 15.43 -0.99
C ILE A 25 5.32 14.94 -1.90
N TYR A 26 4.89 13.70 -1.68
CA TYR A 26 3.81 13.06 -2.45
C TYR A 26 2.51 12.90 -1.65
N LEU A 27 2.52 13.27 -0.36
CA LEU A 27 1.30 13.33 0.44
C LEU A 27 0.42 14.48 -0.08
N PRO A 28 -0.91 14.28 -0.17
CA PRO A 28 -1.81 15.34 -0.61
C PRO A 28 -1.74 16.55 0.32
N HIS A 29 -1.46 17.72 -0.26
CA HIS A 29 -1.28 18.96 0.51
C HIS A 29 -2.57 19.38 1.24
N GLU A 30 -3.74 19.09 0.65
CA GLU A 30 -5.04 19.32 1.30
C GLU A 30 -5.22 18.49 2.57
N ASP A 31 -4.75 17.24 2.58
CA ASP A 31 -4.84 16.36 3.74
C ASP A 31 -3.79 16.75 4.78
N MET A 32 -2.58 17.13 4.37
CA MET A 32 -1.57 17.71 5.26
C MET A 32 -2.14 18.94 6.00
N ALA A 33 -2.75 19.87 5.26
CA ALA A 33 -3.42 21.04 5.84
C ALA A 33 -4.58 20.65 6.77
N ARG A 34 -5.44 19.70 6.34
CA ARG A 34 -6.59 19.20 7.12
C ARG A 34 -6.20 18.65 8.49
N PHE A 35 -5.07 17.95 8.57
CA PHE A 35 -4.59 17.36 9.82
C PHE A 35 -3.64 18.27 10.60
N GLY A 36 -3.26 19.43 10.05
CA GLY A 36 -2.36 20.39 10.66
C GLY A 36 -0.91 19.89 10.70
N TYR A 37 -0.46 19.19 9.67
CA TYR A 37 0.90 18.67 9.55
C TYR A 37 1.65 19.41 8.43
N SER A 38 2.72 20.12 8.77
CA SER A 38 3.40 21.00 7.81
C SER A 38 4.42 20.26 6.95
N GLU A 39 4.76 20.84 5.79
CA GLU A 39 5.87 20.35 4.96
C GLU A 39 7.21 20.45 5.70
N GLU A 40 7.40 21.47 6.53
CA GLU A 40 8.59 21.64 7.33
C GLU A 40 8.74 20.52 8.37
N ASP A 41 7.65 20.15 9.04
CA ASP A 41 7.60 19.00 9.96
C ASP A 41 7.96 17.71 9.24
N LEU A 42 7.44 17.52 8.02
CA LEU A 42 7.74 16.35 7.19
C LEU A 42 9.21 16.26 6.81
N LEU A 43 9.81 17.37 6.35
CA LEU A 43 11.22 17.46 5.99
C LEU A 43 12.15 17.25 7.19
N LYS A 44 11.71 17.65 8.39
CA LYS A 44 12.41 17.42 9.66
C LYS A 44 12.17 16.03 10.25
N GLY A 45 11.28 15.22 9.65
CA GLY A 45 10.94 13.89 10.14
C GLY A 45 10.20 13.91 11.48
N VAL A 46 9.40 14.96 11.74
CA VAL A 46 8.67 15.12 13.01
C VAL A 46 7.55 14.09 13.07
N TYR A 47 7.68 13.14 13.99
CA TYR A 47 6.64 12.16 14.29
C TYR A 47 5.77 12.68 15.46
N ASN A 48 4.55 13.12 15.16
CA ASN A 48 3.58 13.63 16.12
C ASN A 48 2.16 13.08 15.85
N ASP A 49 1.18 13.46 16.67
CA ASP A 49 -0.20 12.98 16.51
C ASP A 49 -0.85 13.44 15.19
N ALA A 50 -0.49 14.62 14.68
CA ALA A 50 -0.98 15.11 13.39
C ALA A 50 -0.51 14.21 12.24
N PHE A 51 0.78 13.83 12.25
CA PHE A 51 1.34 12.86 11.31
C PHE A 51 0.63 11.52 11.38
N VAL A 52 0.42 10.97 12.58
CA VAL A 52 -0.24 9.67 12.76
C VAL A 52 -1.67 9.70 12.22
N ARG A 53 -2.43 10.78 12.45
CA ARG A 53 -3.80 10.93 11.92
C ARG A 53 -3.81 11.07 10.39
N LEU A 54 -2.90 11.87 9.82
CA LEU A 54 -2.72 12.00 8.37
C LEU A 54 -2.41 10.65 7.72
N MET A 55 -1.40 9.94 8.24
CA MET A 55 -1.00 8.64 7.72
C MET A 55 -2.11 7.59 7.83
N ALA A 56 -2.87 7.61 8.93
CA ALA A 56 -4.04 6.74 9.09
C ALA A 56 -5.15 7.05 8.08
N PHE A 57 -5.39 8.33 7.78
CA PHE A 57 -6.37 8.74 6.78
C PHE A 57 -5.98 8.26 5.38
N GLU A 58 -4.73 8.45 4.96
CA GLU A 58 -4.22 7.96 3.68
C GLU A 58 -4.20 6.42 3.60
N ALA A 59 -3.80 5.74 4.68
CA ALA A 59 -3.83 4.29 4.76
C ALA A 59 -5.25 3.74 4.58
N GLN A 60 -6.23 4.39 5.21
CA GLN A 60 -7.64 4.03 5.04
C GLN A 60 -8.12 4.23 3.60
N ARG A 61 -7.70 5.30 2.91
CA ARG A 61 -7.97 5.48 1.47
C ARG A 61 -7.38 4.33 0.65
N ALA A 62 -6.13 3.93 0.91
CA ALA A 62 -5.52 2.77 0.25
C ALA A 62 -6.29 1.46 0.53
N ARG A 63 -6.79 1.27 1.77
CA ARG A 63 -7.65 0.13 2.12
C ARG A 63 -8.93 0.08 1.29
N VAL A 64 -9.60 1.21 1.12
CA VAL A 64 -10.83 1.29 0.30
C VAL A 64 -10.54 0.85 -1.13
N PHE A 65 -9.46 1.32 -1.74
CA PHE A 65 -9.08 0.90 -3.10
C PHE A 65 -8.68 -0.58 -3.19
N PHE A 66 -8.01 -1.14 -2.18
CA PHE A 66 -7.76 -2.59 -2.14
C PHE A 66 -9.06 -3.39 -2.07
N GLN A 67 -10.03 -2.92 -1.29
CA GLN A 67 -11.33 -3.58 -1.12
C GLN A 67 -12.15 -3.53 -2.42
N SER A 68 -12.21 -2.38 -3.09
CA SER A 68 -12.91 -2.23 -4.37
C SER A 68 -12.24 -3.02 -5.51
N ALA A 69 -10.91 -3.14 -5.49
CA ALA A 69 -10.17 -3.90 -6.49
C ALA A 69 -10.30 -5.43 -6.35
N ARG A 70 -10.52 -5.93 -5.13
CA ARG A 70 -10.55 -7.37 -4.83
C ARG A 70 -11.54 -8.17 -5.69
N PRO A 71 -12.82 -7.78 -5.85
CA PRO A 71 -13.78 -8.52 -6.69
C PRO A 71 -13.45 -8.47 -8.19
N LEU A 72 -12.57 -7.55 -8.62
CA LEU A 72 -12.19 -7.40 -10.03
C LEU A 72 -11.06 -8.37 -10.44
N LEU A 73 -10.26 -8.86 -9.49
CA LEU A 73 -9.16 -9.78 -9.80
C LEU A 73 -9.61 -11.09 -10.50
N PRO A 74 -10.70 -11.75 -10.06
CA PRO A 74 -11.23 -12.92 -10.77
C PRO A 74 -11.66 -12.64 -12.22
N LEU A 75 -12.06 -11.41 -12.54
CA LEU A 75 -12.49 -11.01 -13.89
C LEU A 75 -11.34 -10.93 -14.89
N LEU A 76 -10.09 -10.87 -14.40
CA LEU A 76 -8.91 -10.96 -15.26
C LEU A 76 -8.78 -12.37 -15.83
N SER A 77 -8.25 -12.46 -17.06
CA SER A 77 -7.91 -13.75 -17.67
C SER A 77 -6.94 -14.53 -16.76
N TRP A 78 -7.10 -15.84 -16.72
CA TRP A 78 -6.26 -16.71 -15.87
C TRP A 78 -4.76 -16.55 -16.17
N ARG A 79 -4.41 -16.24 -17.44
CA ARG A 79 -3.03 -16.00 -17.88
C ARG A 79 -2.41 -14.73 -17.29
N SER A 80 -3.22 -13.70 -17.05
CA SER A 80 -2.74 -12.39 -16.59
C SER A 80 -3.03 -12.11 -15.11
N ARG A 81 -3.91 -12.88 -14.47
CA ARG A 81 -4.39 -12.65 -13.09
C ARG A 81 -3.29 -12.78 -12.03
N ALA A 82 -2.33 -13.67 -12.23
CA ALA A 82 -1.39 -14.04 -11.18
C ALA A 82 -0.45 -12.88 -10.78
N CYS A 83 0.04 -12.10 -11.75
CA CYS A 83 0.90 -10.94 -11.49
C CYS A 83 0.23 -9.87 -10.60
N PRO A 84 -0.93 -9.29 -10.97
CA PRO A 84 -1.62 -8.31 -10.13
C PRO A 84 -2.08 -8.89 -8.79
N ALA A 85 -2.45 -10.18 -8.72
CA ALA A 85 -2.78 -10.81 -7.45
C ALA A 85 -1.58 -10.87 -6.49
N VAL A 86 -0.40 -11.27 -6.98
CA VAL A 86 0.84 -11.31 -6.21
C VAL A 86 1.24 -9.90 -5.76
N LEU A 87 1.29 -8.94 -6.69
CA LEU A 87 1.66 -7.55 -6.38
C LEU A 87 0.69 -6.93 -5.39
N GLY A 88 -0.61 -7.05 -5.63
CA GLY A 88 -1.64 -6.58 -4.71
C GLY A 88 -1.52 -7.18 -3.31
N GLY A 89 -1.22 -8.48 -3.23
CA GLY A 89 -1.00 -9.17 -1.96
C GLY A 89 0.24 -8.67 -1.20
N ILE A 90 1.36 -8.47 -1.90
CA ILE A 90 2.59 -7.90 -1.33
C ILE A 90 2.33 -6.50 -0.76
N TYR A 91 1.67 -5.65 -1.55
CA TYR A 91 1.42 -4.26 -1.15
C TYR A 91 0.41 -4.16 -0.02
N ARG A 92 -0.66 -4.95 -0.04
CA ARG A 92 -1.58 -5.03 1.10
C ARG A 92 -0.85 -5.44 2.38
N ARG A 93 0.10 -6.38 2.29
CA ARG A 93 0.91 -6.80 3.44
C ARG A 93 1.89 -5.73 3.92
N LEU A 94 2.43 -4.91 3.01
CA LEU A 94 3.21 -3.73 3.37
C LEU A 94 2.35 -2.72 4.13
N LEU A 95 1.14 -2.44 3.65
CA LEU A 95 0.19 -1.55 4.33
C LEU A 95 -0.14 -2.07 5.74
N ASP A 96 -0.42 -3.37 5.91
CA ASP A 96 -0.63 -3.98 7.23
C ASP A 96 0.56 -3.70 8.18
N ARG A 97 1.79 -3.73 7.67
CA ARG A 97 3.01 -3.53 8.46
C ARG A 97 3.21 -2.06 8.84
N ILE A 98 2.93 -1.15 7.92
CA ILE A 98 2.93 0.30 8.16
C ILE A 98 1.94 0.62 9.30
N GLU A 99 0.70 0.12 9.22
CA GLU A 99 -0.32 0.31 10.25
C GLU A 99 0.09 -0.31 11.60
N ALA A 100 0.61 -1.55 11.59
CA ALA A 100 1.03 -2.25 12.80
C ALA A 100 2.17 -1.55 13.55
N GLN A 101 3.01 -0.80 12.83
CA GLN A 101 4.09 0.01 13.41
C GLN A 101 3.64 1.42 13.78
N ARG A 102 2.33 1.70 13.79
CA ARG A 102 1.76 3.05 13.98
C ARG A 102 2.39 4.08 13.03
N TYR A 103 2.61 3.69 11.77
CA TYR A 103 3.14 4.58 10.74
C TYR A 103 4.54 5.13 11.07
N ARG A 104 5.34 4.46 11.92
CA ARG A 104 6.73 4.83 12.18
C ARG A 104 7.62 4.54 10.97
N VAL A 105 7.51 5.41 9.97
CA VAL A 105 8.21 5.33 8.68
C VAL A 105 9.48 6.17 8.66
N PHE A 106 9.70 7.02 9.67
CA PHE A 106 10.96 7.73 9.87
C PHE A 106 11.98 6.84 10.60
N GLY A 107 13.21 6.79 10.12
CA GLY A 107 14.34 6.09 10.72
C GLY A 107 14.39 4.58 10.47
N GLN A 108 13.31 3.95 10.01
CA GLN A 108 13.29 2.53 9.66
C GLN A 108 12.58 2.28 8.34
N ARG A 109 13.28 1.63 7.41
CA ARG A 109 12.68 1.20 6.15
C ARG A 109 11.71 0.03 6.40
N ILE A 110 10.44 0.24 6.11
CA ILE A 110 9.43 -0.81 6.18
C ILE A 110 9.53 -1.68 4.92
N ALA A 111 10.06 -2.89 5.09
CA ALA A 111 10.17 -3.87 4.01
C ALA A 111 9.73 -5.26 4.47
N LEU A 112 9.22 -6.05 3.52
CA LEU A 112 9.03 -7.49 3.71
C LEU A 112 10.36 -8.22 3.48
N SER A 113 10.66 -9.21 4.30
CA SER A 113 11.81 -10.10 4.10
C SER A 113 11.68 -10.89 2.80
N GLY A 114 12.81 -11.35 2.25
CA GLY A 114 12.82 -12.16 1.03
C GLY A 114 11.96 -13.43 1.14
N ARG A 115 11.94 -14.06 2.33
CA ARG A 115 11.13 -15.26 2.61
C ARG A 115 9.63 -14.97 2.65
N GLU A 116 9.22 -13.84 3.23
CA GLU A 116 7.81 -13.40 3.22
C GLU A 116 7.33 -13.12 1.79
N LYS A 117 8.14 -12.42 0.98
CA LYS A 117 7.83 -12.17 -0.43
C LYS A 117 7.69 -13.48 -1.21
N ALA A 118 8.64 -14.41 -1.05
CA ALA A 118 8.62 -15.69 -1.73
C ALA A 118 7.39 -16.54 -1.36
N SER A 119 7.06 -16.64 -0.07
CA SER A 119 5.92 -17.43 0.39
C SER A 119 4.57 -16.84 -0.07
N LEU A 120 4.44 -15.51 -0.07
CA LEU A 120 3.27 -14.82 -0.63
C LEU A 120 3.15 -15.03 -2.13
N MET A 121 4.27 -14.90 -2.86
CA MET A 121 4.32 -15.11 -4.30
C MET A 121 3.85 -16.52 -4.65
N VAL A 122 4.45 -17.56 -4.07
CA VAL A 122 4.07 -18.96 -4.35
C VAL A 122 2.58 -19.19 -4.07
N ARG A 123 2.09 -18.78 -2.89
CA ARG A 123 0.70 -18.99 -2.49
C ARG A 123 -0.29 -18.31 -3.44
N LEU A 124 -0.07 -17.03 -3.73
CA LEU A 124 -0.99 -16.23 -4.55
C LEU A 124 -0.92 -16.63 -6.02
N TRP A 125 0.26 -17.03 -6.51
CA TRP A 125 0.43 -17.51 -7.87
C TRP A 125 -0.31 -18.84 -8.08
N VAL A 126 -0.14 -19.82 -7.17
CA VAL A 126 -0.89 -21.09 -7.22
C VAL A 126 -2.41 -20.84 -7.18
N GLN A 127 -2.89 -19.99 -6.27
CA GLN A 127 -4.32 -19.68 -6.17
C GLN A 127 -4.87 -18.97 -7.42
N SER A 128 -4.06 -18.16 -8.10
CA SER A 128 -4.50 -17.36 -9.25
C SER A 128 -4.38 -18.08 -10.59
N SER A 129 -3.47 -19.06 -10.68
CA SER A 129 -3.20 -19.87 -11.87
C SER A 129 -4.18 -21.03 -12.04
N LEU A 130 -5.00 -21.33 -11.04
CA LEU A 130 -6.07 -22.32 -11.18
C LEU A 130 -7.20 -21.74 -12.05
N PRO A 131 -7.70 -22.49 -13.04
CA PRO A 131 -8.92 -22.13 -13.74
C PRO A 131 -10.05 -22.07 -12.71
N ILE A 132 -10.69 -20.92 -12.58
CA ILE A 132 -11.98 -20.84 -11.89
C ILE A 132 -12.97 -21.49 -12.87
N PRO A 133 -13.68 -22.57 -12.49
CA PRO A 133 -14.66 -23.18 -13.37
C PRO A 133 -15.62 -22.09 -13.84
N ALA A 134 -15.86 -22.03 -15.16
CA ALA A 134 -16.80 -21.08 -15.72
C ALA A 134 -18.16 -21.28 -15.03
N PRO A 135 -18.86 -20.20 -14.64
CA PRO A 135 -20.19 -20.34 -14.07
C PRO A 135 -21.07 -21.07 -15.08
N ALA A 136 -21.69 -22.16 -14.64
CA ALA A 136 -22.69 -22.88 -15.41
C ALA A 136 -23.97 -22.04 -15.40
N TRP A 137 -24.15 -21.19 -16.40
CA TRP A 137 -25.43 -20.60 -16.75
C TRP A 137 -25.69 -20.89 -18.22
#